data_AF-U7PQX6-F1
#
_entry.id   AF-U7PQX6-F1
#
_cell.length_a   1.000
_cell.length_b   1.000
_cell.length_c   1.000
_cell.angle_alpha   90.00
_cell.angle_beta   90.00
_cell.angle_gamma   90.00
#
_symmetry.space_group_name_H-M   'P 1'
#
loop_
_entity.id
_entity.type
_entity.pdbx_description
1 polymer ?
#
loop_
_entity_poly.entity_id
_entity_poly.type
_entity_poly.pdbx_seq_one_letter_code
_entity_poly.pdbx_strand_id
1 'polypeptide(L)'
;MEGYPMKEWTVEVYILDEAGKEKPARCFQKVVYNLHPSFESPVQTFHEPPFKCTNEGWGEFEMTIDCYTTEKGGKQSILHDLNFAEPTYENIHTIQFKNPSQALQAILRETGPLPTDEDRKARKVQDTTTKKKKTYDLEKMADVIPRLNEDDLLHIIQLIHDNKNDDTYIMNNPDAGEFSIDLYTMPDNLCRVMWEFLVRIT
;
A
#
# COMPACT_ATOMS: atom_id res chain seq x y z
N MET A 1 36.68 6.71 19.86
CA MET A 1 35.77 6.08 18.88
C MET A 1 34.52 6.91 18.88
N GLU A 2 34.37 7.79 17.89
CA GLU A 2 33.12 8.51 17.64
C GLU A 2 32.12 7.51 17.07
N GLY A 3 31.41 6.81 17.95
CA GLY A 3 30.28 5.99 17.56
C GLY A 3 29.06 6.90 17.35
N TYR A 4 28.32 6.68 16.27
CA TYR A 4 26.99 7.27 16.14
C TYR A 4 26.16 6.90 17.37
N PRO A 5 25.37 7.84 17.93
CA PRO A 5 24.57 7.55 19.11
C PRO A 5 23.57 6.44 18.78
N MET A 6 23.61 5.35 19.57
CA MET A 6 22.56 4.33 19.52
C MET A 6 21.23 4.97 19.90
N LYS A 7 20.19 4.67 19.14
CA LYS A 7 18.82 5.09 19.41
C LYS A 7 17.96 3.86 19.60
N GLU A 8 17.17 3.86 20.67
CA GLU A 8 16.02 2.98 20.77
C GLU A 8 14.89 3.57 19.92
N TRP A 9 14.28 2.75 19.09
CA TRP A 9 13.11 3.13 18.29
C TRP A 9 12.01 2.08 18.49
N THR A 10 10.77 2.52 18.35
CA THR A 10 9.58 1.67 18.48
C THR A 10 8.62 1.95 17.35
N VAL A 11 8.11 0.88 16.72
CA VAL A 11 7.05 0.94 15.72
C VAL A 11 5.82 0.21 16.25
N GLU A 12 4.65 0.84 16.11
CA GLU A 12 3.36 0.34 16.56
C GLU A 12 2.33 0.48 15.42
N VAL A 13 1.40 -0.48 15.30
CA VAL A 13 0.38 -0.51 14.25
C VAL A 13 -1.02 -0.38 14.84
N TYR A 14 -1.73 0.63 14.35
CA TYR A 14 -3.12 0.94 14.70
C TYR A 14 -4.01 0.93 13.47
N ILE A 15 -5.32 0.87 13.69
CA ILE A 15 -6.32 1.14 12.66
C ILE A 15 -7.11 2.38 13.08
N LEU A 16 -7.38 3.28 12.13
CA LEU A 16 -8.20 4.45 12.38
C LEU A 16 -9.67 4.09 12.19
N ASP A 17 -10.53 4.52 13.11
CA ASP A 17 -11.97 4.43 12.94
C ASP A 17 -12.51 5.52 12.00
N GLU A 18 -13.82 5.50 11.72
CA GLU A 18 -14.49 6.49 10.86
C GLU A 18 -14.29 7.94 11.35
N ALA A 19 -14.05 8.16 12.65
CA ALA A 19 -13.77 9.47 13.24
C ALA A 19 -12.27 9.84 13.24
N GLY A 20 -11.42 9.01 12.63
CA GLY A 20 -9.97 9.18 12.62
C GLY A 20 -9.30 8.84 13.95
N LYS A 21 -9.99 8.16 14.87
CA LYS A 21 -9.44 7.78 16.18
C LYS A 21 -8.77 6.42 16.10
N GLU A 22 -7.59 6.32 16.71
CA GLU A 22 -6.86 5.06 16.83
C GLU A 22 -7.65 3.98 17.59
N LYS A 23 -7.62 2.78 17.02
CA LYS A 23 -8.13 1.53 17.59
C LYS A 23 -7.06 0.44 17.45
N PRO A 24 -7.08 -0.58 18.32
CA PRO A 24 -6.25 -1.76 18.13
C PRO A 24 -6.53 -2.41 16.77
N ALA A 25 -5.50 -2.67 15.97
CA ALA A 25 -5.60 -3.26 14.63
C ALA A 25 -5.91 -4.77 14.65
N ARG A 26 -6.99 -5.17 15.33
CA ARG A 26 -7.42 -6.57 15.54
C ARG A 26 -7.79 -7.32 14.26
N CYS A 27 -7.95 -6.61 13.14
CA CYS A 27 -8.17 -7.22 11.84
C CYS A 27 -6.94 -8.02 11.34
N PHE A 28 -5.76 -7.77 11.91
CA PHE A 28 -4.55 -8.54 11.66
C PHE A 28 -4.33 -9.62 12.73
N GLN A 29 -4.03 -10.84 12.28
CA GLN A 29 -3.63 -11.96 13.12
C GLN A 29 -2.15 -11.86 13.52
N LYS A 30 -1.34 -11.29 12.63
CA LYS A 30 0.07 -11.01 12.88
C LYS A 30 0.58 -9.89 12.02
N VAL A 31 1.62 -9.23 12.50
CA VAL A 31 2.42 -8.26 11.77
C VAL A 31 3.86 -8.75 11.76
N VAL A 32 4.50 -8.68 10.60
CA VAL A 32 5.90 -9.06 10.40
C VAL A 32 6.67 -7.82 9.97
N TYR A 33 7.64 -7.41 10.79
CA TYR A 33 8.57 -6.34 10.45
C TYR A 33 9.79 -6.97 9.77
N ASN A 34 10.06 -6.57 8.54
CA ASN A 34 11.25 -6.95 7.79
C ASN A 34 12.26 -5.80 7.86
N LEU A 35 13.11 -5.85 8.89
CA LEU A 35 14.15 -4.88 9.19
C LEU A 35 15.34 -5.04 8.23
N HIS A 36 16.27 -4.08 8.30
CA HIS A 36 17.52 -4.15 7.54
C HIS A 36 18.31 -5.45 7.87
N PRO A 37 19.01 -6.08 6.90
CA PRO A 37 19.72 -7.34 7.12
C PRO A 37 20.86 -7.30 8.17
N SER A 38 21.25 -6.12 8.64
CA SER A 38 22.28 -5.95 9.68
C SER A 38 21.81 -6.30 11.10
N PHE A 39 20.50 -6.41 11.33
CA PHE A 39 19.96 -6.84 12.63
C PHE A 39 20.16 -8.34 12.81
N GLU A 40 20.41 -8.80 14.05
CA GLU A 40 20.56 -10.23 14.36
C GLU A 40 19.29 -11.03 14.02
N SER A 41 18.12 -10.42 14.24
CA SER A 41 16.82 -10.95 13.86
C SER A 41 16.08 -9.94 12.99
N PRO A 42 16.36 -9.91 11.67
CA PRO A 42 15.80 -8.91 10.77
C PRO A 42 14.32 -9.15 10.47
N VAL A 43 13.81 -10.37 10.66
CA VAL A 43 12.39 -10.69 10.49
C VAL A 43 11.76 -10.90 11.87
N GLN A 44 10.95 -9.96 12.33
CA GLN A 44 10.33 -9.99 13.65
C GLN A 44 8.81 -10.08 13.52
N THR A 45 8.19 -11.07 14.16
CA THR A 45 6.74 -11.33 14.06
C THR A 45 6.05 -11.07 15.39
N PHE A 46 4.95 -10.31 15.36
CA PHE A 46 4.11 -10.00 16.51
C PHE A 46 2.67 -10.40 16.23
N HIS A 47 1.96 -10.89 17.24
CA HIS A 47 0.64 -11.51 17.09
C HIS A 47 -0.50 -10.76 17.76
N GLU A 48 -0.20 -9.72 18.54
CA GLU A 48 -1.20 -8.96 19.29
C GLU A 48 -1.00 -7.45 19.08
N PRO A 49 -2.08 -6.67 18.89
CA PRO A 49 -2.01 -5.21 18.85
C PRO A 49 -1.40 -4.63 20.15
N PRO A 50 -0.59 -3.56 20.08
CA PRO A 50 -0.33 -2.72 18.90
C PRO A 50 0.83 -3.25 18.03
N PHE A 51 1.14 -4.55 18.10
CA PHE A 51 2.22 -5.18 17.35
C PHE A 51 3.58 -4.51 17.57
N LYS A 52 3.83 -4.07 18.80
CA LYS A 52 4.97 -3.24 19.18
C LYS A 52 6.30 -3.91 18.85
N CYS A 53 7.07 -3.31 17.94
CA CYS A 53 8.44 -3.71 17.62
C CYS A 53 9.40 -2.66 18.17
N THR A 54 10.26 -3.05 19.11
CA THR A 54 11.28 -2.17 19.71
C THR A 54 12.66 -2.76 19.46
N ASN A 55 13.57 -1.95 18.93
CA ASN A 55 14.96 -2.32 18.70
C ASN A 55 15.88 -1.12 18.93
N GLU A 56 17.18 -1.37 18.93
CA GLU A 56 18.22 -0.34 18.99
C GLU A 56 19.03 -0.32 17.70
N GLY A 57 19.39 0.87 17.23
CA GLY A 57 20.24 1.03 16.05
C GLY A 57 20.76 2.46 15.91
N TRP A 58 21.79 2.62 15.08
CA TRP A 58 22.37 3.93 14.76
C TRP A 58 21.94 4.47 13.39
N GLY A 59 21.41 3.59 12.53
CA GLY A 59 21.06 3.91 11.14
C GLY A 59 19.55 4.05 10.92
N GLU A 60 19.22 4.86 9.94
CA GLU A 60 17.89 4.99 9.33
C GLU A 60 17.80 4.00 8.16
N PHE A 61 16.61 3.45 7.90
CA PHE A 61 16.42 2.49 6.82
C PHE A 61 14.94 2.35 6.45
N GLU A 62 14.68 1.95 5.22
CA GLU A 62 13.35 1.53 4.78
C GLU A 62 13.10 0.07 5.17
N MET A 63 11.92 -0.20 5.72
CA MET A 63 11.46 -1.52 6.09
C MET A 63 10.10 -1.84 5.47
N THR A 64 9.77 -3.12 5.35
CA THR A 64 8.40 -3.53 5.03
C THR A 64 7.71 -4.07 6.27
N ILE A 65 6.46 -3.63 6.48
CA ILE A 65 5.57 -4.09 7.54
C ILE A 65 4.48 -4.93 6.86
N ASP A 66 4.61 -6.24 6.98
CA ASP A 66 3.67 -7.21 6.42
C ASP A 66 2.56 -7.52 7.43
N CYS A 67 1.37 -6.98 7.21
CA CYS A 67 0.18 -7.19 8.02
C CYS A 67 -0.66 -8.34 7.44
N TYR A 68 -0.98 -9.35 8.24
CA TYR A 68 -1.73 -10.54 7.79
C TYR A 68 -3.11 -10.59 8.44
N THR A 69 -4.17 -10.63 7.64
CA THR A 69 -5.52 -10.90 8.14
C THR A 69 -5.78 -12.41 8.31
N THR A 70 -6.97 -12.76 8.76
CA THR A 70 -7.43 -14.16 8.80
C THR A 70 -7.73 -14.76 7.42
N GLU A 71 -7.70 -13.94 6.36
CA GLU A 71 -8.02 -14.40 5.00
C GLU A 71 -6.84 -15.11 4.34
N LYS A 72 -7.12 -16.13 3.52
CA LYS A 72 -6.08 -16.73 2.68
C LYS A 72 -5.59 -15.70 1.66
N GLY A 73 -4.30 -15.37 1.70
CA GLY A 73 -3.73 -14.30 0.87
C GLY A 73 -4.02 -12.89 1.40
N GLY A 74 -4.52 -12.75 2.63
CA GLY A 74 -4.80 -11.47 3.28
C GLY A 74 -3.55 -10.72 3.77
N LYS A 75 -2.43 -10.83 3.05
CA LYS A 75 -1.20 -10.07 3.33
C LYS A 75 -1.34 -8.67 2.75
N GLN A 76 -1.02 -7.67 3.55
CA GLN A 76 -0.92 -6.27 3.17
C GLN A 76 0.49 -5.80 3.54
N SER A 77 1.25 -5.31 2.56
CA SER A 77 2.63 -4.85 2.77
C SER A 77 2.65 -3.34 2.79
N ILE A 78 3.16 -2.76 3.89
CA ILE A 78 3.33 -1.32 4.06
C ILE A 78 4.83 -1.03 3.99
N LEU A 79 5.22 -0.07 3.16
CA LEU A 79 6.58 0.47 3.16
C LEU A 79 6.69 1.53 4.24
N HIS A 80 7.69 1.41 5.10
CA HIS A 80 7.88 2.30 6.22
C HIS A 80 9.33 2.77 6.28
N ASP A 81 9.52 4.08 6.17
CA ASP A 81 10.82 4.71 6.38
C ASP A 81 11.05 4.91 7.88
N LEU A 82 12.05 4.22 8.44
CA LEU A 82 12.55 4.48 9.78
C LEU A 82 13.59 5.59 9.73
N ASN A 83 13.19 6.79 10.13
CA ASN A 83 14.08 7.94 10.20
C ASN A 83 14.04 8.60 11.58
N PHE A 84 14.98 9.51 11.81
CA PHE A 84 15.10 10.24 13.07
C PHE A 84 14.94 11.74 12.89
N ALA A 85 14.20 12.18 11.85
CA ALA A 85 13.90 13.59 11.61
C ALA A 85 13.02 14.17 12.74
N GLU A 86 12.06 13.37 13.24
CA GLU A 86 11.19 13.70 14.37
C GLU A 86 11.28 12.61 15.45
N PRO A 87 11.12 12.95 16.75
CA PRO A 87 11.15 11.97 17.83
C PRO A 87 9.95 11.00 17.80
N THR A 88 8.86 11.38 17.12
CA THR A 88 7.66 10.57 16.92
C THR A 88 6.99 11.10 15.65
N TYR A 89 6.58 10.20 14.77
CA TYR A 89 5.84 10.50 13.55
C TYR A 89 4.84 9.38 13.28
N GLU A 90 3.87 9.65 12.42
CA GLU A 90 2.82 8.72 12.03
C GLU A 90 2.73 8.63 10.50
N ASN A 91 2.46 7.44 9.98
CA ASN A 91 2.23 7.20 8.56
C ASN A 91 0.87 6.52 8.38
N ILE A 92 -0.07 7.22 7.75
CA ILE A 92 -1.43 6.72 7.51
C ILE A 92 -1.48 6.02 6.15
N HIS A 93 -1.85 4.74 6.15
CA HIS A 93 -2.01 3.94 4.94
C HIS A 93 -3.46 3.46 4.78
N THR A 94 -4.02 3.63 3.58
CA THR A 94 -5.34 3.09 3.23
C THR A 94 -5.21 1.66 2.72
N ILE A 95 -5.92 0.72 3.35
CA ILE A 95 -5.91 -0.71 3.00
C ILE A 95 -7.29 -1.11 2.48
N GLN A 96 -7.31 -1.86 1.37
CA GLN A 96 -8.56 -2.39 0.79
C GLN A 96 -8.72 -3.89 1.08
N PHE A 97 -9.77 -4.24 1.82
CA PHE A 97 -10.15 -5.64 2.05
C PHE A 97 -11.08 -6.12 0.92
N LYS A 98 -10.55 -6.94 0.01
CA LYS A 98 -11.34 -7.54 -1.10
C LYS A 98 -12.09 -8.79 -0.59
N ASN A 99 -13.42 -8.75 -0.64
CA ASN A 99 -14.31 -9.85 -0.26
C ASN A 99 -14.01 -10.47 1.12
N PRO A 100 -13.94 -9.67 2.21
CA PRO A 100 -13.63 -10.18 3.55
C PRO A 100 -14.68 -11.21 4.00
N SER A 101 -14.24 -12.25 4.71
CA SER A 101 -15.13 -13.23 5.33
C SER A 101 -16.07 -12.58 6.34
N GLN A 102 -17.15 -13.26 6.73
CA GLN A 102 -18.07 -12.76 7.75
C GLN A 102 -17.36 -12.47 9.08
N ALA A 103 -16.35 -13.28 9.44
CA ALA A 103 -15.55 -13.09 10.64
C ALA A 103 -14.72 -11.81 10.57
N LEU A 104 -13.99 -11.59 9.47
CA LEU A 104 -13.22 -10.35 9.29
C LEU A 104 -14.15 -9.13 9.22
N GLN A 105 -15.30 -9.24 8.53
CA GLN A 105 -16.31 -8.17 8.53
C GLN A 105 -16.82 -7.84 9.93
N ALA A 106 -16.96 -8.82 10.83
CA ALA A 106 -17.38 -8.54 12.21
C ALA A 106 -16.36 -7.68 12.95
N ILE A 107 -15.06 -7.97 12.77
CA ILE A 107 -13.97 -7.18 13.35
C ILE A 107 -13.91 -5.78 12.73
N LEU A 108 -14.00 -5.68 11.40
CA LEU A 108 -13.95 -4.38 10.70
C LEU A 108 -15.13 -3.46 11.04
N ARG A 109 -16.29 -4.02 11.44
CA ARG A 109 -17.43 -3.21 11.92
C ARG A 109 -17.13 -2.47 13.23
N GLU A 110 -16.13 -2.91 14.01
CA GLU A 110 -15.73 -2.21 15.24
C GLU A 110 -15.07 -0.85 14.95
N THR A 111 -14.58 -0.64 13.72
CA THR A 111 -13.86 0.58 13.31
C THR A 111 -14.70 1.47 12.40
N GLY A 112 -15.86 1.01 11.90
CA GLY A 112 -16.72 1.84 11.07
C GLY A 112 -17.76 1.05 10.28
N PRO A 113 -18.67 1.75 9.58
CA PRO A 113 -19.68 1.11 8.76
C PRO A 113 -19.04 0.36 7.58
N LEU A 114 -19.54 -0.84 7.31
CA LEU A 114 -19.20 -1.59 6.10
C LEU A 114 -20.24 -1.34 5.02
N PRO A 115 -19.86 -1.27 3.73
CA PRO A 115 -20.80 -1.12 2.63
C PRO A 115 -21.88 -2.21 2.68
N THR A 116 -23.13 -1.79 2.80
CA THR A 116 -24.30 -2.67 2.70
C THR A 116 -24.45 -3.21 1.28
N ASP A 117 -25.27 -4.25 1.10
CA ASP A 117 -25.59 -4.72 -0.27
C ASP A 117 -26.28 -3.64 -1.10
N GLU A 118 -27.04 -2.73 -0.48
CA GLU A 118 -27.58 -1.55 -1.16
C GLU A 118 -26.48 -0.59 -1.57
N ASP A 119 -25.48 -0.32 -0.71
CA ASP A 119 -24.33 0.52 -1.07
C ASP A 119 -23.51 -0.09 -2.20
N ARG A 120 -23.36 -1.42 -2.22
CA ARG A 120 -22.67 -2.14 -3.32
C ARG A 120 -23.46 -2.05 -4.61
N LYS A 121 -24.79 -2.15 -4.57
CA LYS A 121 -25.66 -1.96 -5.73
C LYS A 121 -25.64 -0.51 -6.20
N ALA A 122 -25.71 0.45 -5.30
CA ALA A 122 -25.60 1.87 -5.61
C ALA A 122 -24.24 2.18 -6.25
N ARG A 123 -23.13 1.67 -5.71
CA ARG A 123 -21.80 1.77 -6.34
C ARG A 123 -21.76 1.12 -7.71
N LYS A 124 -22.36 -0.07 -7.90
CA LYS A 124 -22.46 -0.69 -9.24
C LYS A 124 -23.32 0.13 -10.20
N VAL A 125 -24.39 0.76 -9.74
CA VAL A 125 -25.29 1.63 -10.54
C VAL A 125 -24.59 2.94 -10.87
N GLN A 126 -23.87 3.54 -9.93
CA GLN A 126 -23.05 4.72 -10.14
C GLN A 126 -21.91 4.41 -11.11
N ASP A 127 -21.25 3.26 -10.97
CA ASP A 127 -20.21 2.79 -11.88
C ASP A 127 -20.78 2.37 -13.24
N THR A 128 -22.07 2.00 -13.35
CA THR A 128 -22.75 1.80 -14.67
C THR A 128 -23.32 3.06 -15.29
N THR A 129 -23.61 4.11 -14.51
CA THR A 129 -24.04 5.42 -15.03
C THR A 129 -22.88 6.39 -15.24
N THR A 130 -21.73 6.15 -14.60
CA THR A 130 -20.43 6.77 -14.92
C THR A 130 -19.53 5.89 -15.79
N LYS A 131 -19.97 4.69 -16.18
CA LYS A 131 -19.53 4.03 -17.43
C LYS A 131 -20.00 4.83 -18.66
N LYS A 132 -19.58 6.11 -18.75
CA LYS A 132 -18.95 6.57 -19.98
C LYS A 132 -17.91 5.51 -20.27
N LYS A 133 -18.17 4.71 -21.29
CA LYS A 133 -17.30 3.66 -21.85
C LYS A 133 -15.85 4.04 -21.54
N LYS A 134 -15.24 3.44 -20.50
CA LYS A 134 -13.85 3.77 -20.13
C LYS A 134 -13.06 3.63 -21.41
N THR A 135 -12.40 4.71 -21.82
CA THR A 135 -11.73 4.75 -23.12
C THR A 135 -10.44 3.93 -23.10
N TYR A 136 -10.14 3.28 -21.98
CA TYR A 136 -8.97 2.48 -21.67
C TYR A 136 -9.33 1.16 -20.97
N ASP A 137 -8.46 0.17 -21.09
CA ASP A 137 -8.60 -1.18 -20.51
C ASP A 137 -7.43 -1.48 -19.56
N LEU A 138 -7.67 -1.39 -18.25
CA LEU A 138 -6.65 -1.59 -17.22
C LEU A 138 -6.08 -3.01 -17.21
N GLU A 139 -6.88 -4.04 -17.55
CA GLU A 139 -6.40 -5.43 -17.57
C GLU A 139 -5.41 -5.60 -18.73
N LYS A 140 -5.75 -5.09 -19.91
CA LYS A 140 -4.83 -5.09 -21.04
C LYS A 140 -3.59 -4.22 -20.80
N MET A 141 -3.72 -3.10 -20.07
CA MET A 141 -2.55 -2.32 -19.64
C MET A 141 -1.61 -3.13 -18.75
N ALA A 142 -2.15 -3.84 -17.75
CA ALA A 142 -1.37 -4.70 -16.85
C ALA A 142 -0.63 -5.82 -17.59
N ASP A 143 -1.21 -6.34 -18.68
CA ASP A 143 -0.59 -7.38 -19.51
C ASP A 143 0.49 -6.84 -20.47
N VAL A 144 0.32 -5.60 -20.98
CA VAL A 144 1.19 -5.01 -21.99
C VAL A 144 2.39 -4.28 -21.38
N ILE A 145 2.18 -3.49 -20.32
CA ILE A 145 3.21 -2.63 -19.72
C ILE A 145 4.50 -3.41 -19.35
N PRO A 146 4.42 -4.60 -18.71
CA PRO A 146 5.62 -5.37 -18.37
C PRO A 146 6.40 -5.93 -19.58
N ARG A 147 5.84 -5.85 -20.79
CA ARG A 147 6.42 -6.38 -22.04
C ARG A 147 6.94 -5.30 -22.98
N LEU A 148 6.86 -4.03 -22.57
CA LEU A 148 7.39 -2.91 -23.33
C LEU A 148 8.91 -2.98 -23.44
N ASN A 149 9.46 -2.41 -24.52
CA ASN A 149 10.90 -2.15 -24.59
C ASN A 149 11.29 -1.03 -23.62
N GLU A 150 12.59 -0.82 -23.43
CA GLU A 150 13.14 0.16 -22.48
C GLU A 150 12.66 1.59 -22.78
N ASP A 151 12.67 2.01 -24.05
CA ASP A 151 12.28 3.37 -24.47
C ASP A 151 10.79 3.64 -24.17
N ASP A 152 9.92 2.68 -24.48
CA ASP A 152 8.47 2.79 -24.24
C ASP A 152 8.15 2.73 -22.74
N LEU A 153 8.89 1.92 -21.97
CA LEU A 153 8.72 1.83 -20.52
C LEU A 153 9.15 3.13 -19.82
N LEU A 154 10.27 3.73 -20.24
CA LEU A 154 10.71 5.04 -19.74
C LEU A 154 9.69 6.14 -20.05
N HIS A 155 9.06 6.09 -21.24
CA HIS A 155 7.99 7.02 -21.59
C HIS A 155 6.76 6.86 -20.67
N ILE A 156 6.36 5.63 -20.37
CA ILE A 156 5.28 5.34 -19.40
C ILE A 156 5.64 5.90 -18.01
N ILE A 157 6.86 5.68 -17.54
CA ILE A 157 7.32 6.19 -16.23
C ILE A 157 7.27 7.72 -16.19
N GLN A 158 7.70 8.38 -17.27
CA GLN A 158 7.62 9.85 -17.39
C GLN A 158 6.17 10.33 -17.36
N LEU A 159 5.26 9.67 -18.10
CA LEU A 159 3.83 9.98 -18.11
C LEU A 159 3.22 9.88 -16.71
N ILE A 160 3.57 8.83 -15.96
CA ILE A 160 3.15 8.61 -14.57
C ILE A 160 3.69 9.74 -13.69
N HIS A 161 4.98 10.03 -13.76
CA HIS A 161 5.60 11.09 -12.97
C HIS A 161 4.91 12.45 -13.17
N ASP A 162 4.57 12.78 -14.41
CA ASP A 162 3.99 14.07 -14.77
C ASP A 162 2.50 14.21 -14.46
N ASN A 163 1.76 13.09 -14.29
CA ASN A 163 0.30 13.09 -14.14
C ASN A 163 -0.22 12.37 -12.89
N LYS A 164 0.66 11.85 -12.02
CA LYS A 164 0.25 11.26 -10.74
C LYS A 164 -0.40 12.30 -9.83
N ASN A 165 -1.23 11.83 -8.92
CA ASN A 165 -1.78 12.61 -7.79
C ASN A 165 -1.38 11.95 -6.46
N ASP A 166 -1.80 12.56 -5.34
CA ASP A 166 -1.50 12.07 -3.99
C ASP A 166 -2.07 10.66 -3.72
N ASP A 167 -3.13 10.26 -4.44
CA ASP A 167 -3.72 8.92 -4.35
C ASP A 167 -2.96 7.86 -5.16
N THR A 168 -2.10 8.26 -6.11
CA THR A 168 -1.41 7.34 -7.00
C THR A 168 -0.32 6.58 -6.25
N TYR A 169 -0.51 5.28 -6.09
CA TYR A 169 0.43 4.41 -5.41
C TYR A 169 1.53 3.95 -6.36
N ILE A 170 2.76 4.36 -6.05
CA ILE A 170 3.98 4.00 -6.77
C ILE A 170 5.01 3.55 -5.72
N MET A 171 5.64 2.41 -5.96
CA MET A 171 6.77 1.93 -5.18
C MET A 171 7.98 1.88 -6.11
N ASN A 172 8.99 2.68 -5.79
CA ASN A 172 10.25 2.71 -6.52
C ASN A 172 11.35 2.14 -5.64
N ASN A 173 11.85 0.96 -5.99
CA ASN A 173 12.96 0.30 -5.31
C ASN A 173 14.19 0.32 -6.25
N PRO A 174 14.98 1.40 -6.22
CA PRO A 174 16.14 1.54 -7.11
C PRO A 174 17.22 0.48 -6.85
N ASP A 175 17.34 -0.01 -5.62
CA ASP A 175 18.34 -1.01 -5.25
C ASP A 175 18.01 -2.40 -5.84
N ALA A 176 16.72 -2.75 -5.92
CA ALA A 176 16.26 -3.96 -6.59
C ALA A 176 16.05 -3.78 -8.11
N GLY A 177 16.07 -2.54 -8.61
CA GLY A 177 15.69 -2.22 -9.98
C GLY A 177 14.20 -2.41 -10.24
N GLU A 178 13.35 -2.31 -9.22
CA GLU A 178 11.91 -2.55 -9.32
C GLU A 178 11.12 -1.22 -9.29
N PHE A 179 10.20 -1.07 -10.23
CA PHE A 179 9.21 0.00 -10.25
C PHE A 179 7.82 -0.62 -10.31
N SER A 180 7.07 -0.49 -9.22
CA SER A 180 5.70 -1.02 -9.10
C SER A 180 4.69 0.12 -9.04
N ILE A 181 3.58 -0.03 -9.75
CA ILE A 181 2.49 0.93 -9.76
C ILE A 181 1.15 0.20 -9.59
N ASP A 182 0.25 0.74 -8.77
CA ASP A 182 -1.13 0.26 -8.73
C ASP A 182 -1.97 1.01 -9.78
N LEU A 183 -2.27 0.34 -10.88
CA LEU A 183 -3.05 0.91 -11.98
C LEU A 183 -4.46 1.38 -11.55
N TYR A 184 -5.02 0.87 -10.44
CA TYR A 184 -6.33 1.29 -9.94
C TYR A 184 -6.30 2.59 -9.14
N THR A 185 -5.11 3.05 -8.76
CA THR A 185 -4.91 4.30 -8.03
C THR A 185 -4.60 5.49 -8.93
N MET A 186 -4.38 5.23 -10.22
CA MET A 186 -4.05 6.26 -11.20
C MET A 186 -5.27 7.14 -11.52
N PRO A 187 -5.09 8.46 -11.68
CA PRO A 187 -6.12 9.35 -12.20
C PRO A 187 -6.66 8.89 -13.56
N ASP A 188 -7.96 9.14 -13.83
CA ASP A 188 -8.60 8.80 -15.11
C ASP A 188 -7.84 9.37 -16.31
N ASN A 189 -7.34 10.62 -16.19
CA ASN A 189 -6.53 11.26 -17.23
C ASN A 189 -5.22 10.49 -17.51
N LEU A 190 -4.50 10.08 -16.47
CA LEU A 190 -3.28 9.29 -16.61
C LEU A 190 -3.58 7.94 -17.27
N CYS A 191 -4.63 7.25 -16.84
CA CYS A 191 -5.07 6.00 -17.47
C CYS A 191 -5.37 6.17 -18.96
N ARG A 192 -6.06 7.27 -19.33
CA ARG A 192 -6.37 7.59 -20.73
C ARG A 192 -5.13 7.83 -21.57
N VAL A 193 -4.22 8.68 -21.11
CA VAL A 193 -2.99 9.03 -21.85
C VAL A 193 -2.09 7.81 -22.00
N MET A 194 -1.92 7.01 -20.94
CA MET A 194 -1.18 5.75 -21.02
C MET A 194 -1.81 4.78 -22.01
N TRP A 195 -3.14 4.63 -21.99
CA TRP A 195 -3.82 3.75 -22.92
C TRP A 195 -3.70 4.21 -24.38
N GLU A 196 -3.84 5.50 -24.65
CA GLU A 196 -3.65 6.06 -25.99
C GLU A 196 -2.24 5.80 -26.51
N PHE A 197 -1.23 5.90 -25.64
CA PHE A 197 0.14 5.52 -25.96
C PHE A 197 0.28 4.02 -26.23
N LEU A 198 -0.24 3.16 -25.35
CA LEU A 198 -0.17 1.71 -25.49
C LEU A 198 -0.83 1.21 -26.78
N VAL A 199 -2.03 1.72 -27.11
CA VAL A 199 -2.72 1.40 -28.36
C VAL A 199 -1.96 1.86 -29.60
N ARG A 200 -1.11 2.88 -29.48
CA ARG A 200 -0.28 3.36 -30.59
C ARG A 200 0.92 2.46 -30.88
N ILE A 201 1.44 1.78 -29.85
CA ILE A 201 2.65 0.95 -29.96
C ILE A 201 2.35 -0.55 -30.09
N THR A 202 1.13 -1.00 -29.77
CA THR A 202 0.66 -2.39 -29.93
C THR A 202 -0.28 -2.57 -31.12
#